data_AF-A0A524JWA8-F1
#
_entry.id   AF-A0A524JWA8-F1
#
_cell.length_a   1.000
_cell.length_b   1.000
_cell.length_c   1.000
_cell.angle_alpha   90.00
_cell.angle_beta   90.00
_cell.angle_gamma   90.00
#
_symmetry.space_group_name_H-M   'P 1'
#
loop_
_entity.id
_entity.type
_entity.pdbx_description
1 polymer ?
#
loop_
_entity_poly.entity_id
_entity_poly.type
_entity_poly.pdbx_seq_one_letter_code
_entity_poly.pdbx_strand_id
1 'polypeptide(L)'
;MKYALGEIILVVIGILMALQINNWNEGRKQQQALDNIYAMVAEDLERDIKSIEFIIQVKKKEEPIFKKILDGSMTKKDYEDNPEATKLIFGLIDLPLNTGGYNLLTAFQDNSKTDKDRLPFWIHQFYVWQKIAFTGDNQVRLNDIESNSIDWKNNQSWYADFVTGRDYTEFIAYALNDQDYKNRVANYYLLNHTIYLPILNNYVEGANNLIKEIRTRID
;
A
#
# COMPACT_ATOMS: atom_id res chain seq x y z
N MET A 1 47.44 3.87 55.91
CA MET A 1 47.46 3.30 54.54
C MET A 1 46.30 2.35 54.24
N LYS A 2 45.93 1.40 55.12
CA LYS A 2 44.76 0.50 54.87
C LYS A 2 43.41 1.22 54.73
N TYR A 3 43.19 2.29 55.49
CA TYR A 3 41.94 3.07 55.45
C TYR A 3 41.73 3.82 54.13
N ALA A 4 42.78 4.43 53.55
CA ALA A 4 42.69 5.18 52.29
C ALA A 4 42.42 4.28 51.06
N LEU A 5 42.89 3.03 51.08
CA LEU A 5 42.60 2.07 50.01
C LEU A 5 41.14 1.61 50.02
N GLY A 6 40.57 1.41 51.21
CA GLY A 6 39.15 1.07 51.37
C GLY A 6 38.23 2.18 50.87
N GLU A 7 38.58 3.44 51.13
CA GLU A 7 37.83 4.63 50.66
C GLU A 7 37.83 4.74 49.13
N ILE A 8 38.98 4.54 48.48
CA ILE A 8 39.08 4.55 47.00
C ILE A 8 38.21 3.43 46.39
N ILE A 9 38.26 2.22 46.93
CA ILE A 9 37.45 1.09 46.43
C ILE A 9 35.95 1.41 46.57
N LEU A 10 35.55 2.00 47.69
CA LEU A 10 34.15 2.34 47.97
C LEU A 10 33.63 3.45 47.04
N VAL A 11 34.47 4.46 46.74
CA VAL A 11 34.18 5.51 45.76
C VAL A 11 34.05 4.92 44.36
N VAL A 12 34.95 4.02 43.94
CA VAL A 12 34.90 3.37 42.63
C VAL A 12 33.62 2.54 42.47
N ILE A 13 33.24 1.76 43.49
CA ILE A 13 31.98 1.00 43.48
C ILE A 13 30.77 1.96 43.37
N GLY A 14 30.78 3.08 44.09
CA GLY A 14 29.76 4.12 43.99
C GLY A 14 29.59 4.67 42.58
N ILE A 15 30.70 5.02 41.92
CA ILE A 15 30.70 5.53 40.53
C ILE A 15 30.18 4.46 39.56
N LEU A 16 30.65 3.21 39.70
CA LEU A 16 30.22 2.12 38.83
C LEU A 16 28.72 1.82 38.97
N MET A 17 28.18 1.83 40.20
CA MET A 17 26.74 1.68 40.42
C MET A 17 25.95 2.85 39.82
N ALA A 18 26.43 4.08 39.98
CA ALA A 18 25.79 5.26 39.40
C ALA A 18 25.74 5.18 37.86
N LEU A 19 26.85 4.77 37.23
CA LEU A 19 26.91 4.54 35.78
C LEU A 19 25.98 3.39 35.34
N GLN A 20 25.90 2.30 36.10
CA GLN A 20 24.98 1.19 35.77
C GLN A 20 23.51 1.61 35.83
N ILE A 21 23.10 2.35 36.86
CA ILE A 21 21.73 2.86 37.00
C ILE A 21 21.40 3.82 35.84
N ASN A 22 22.33 4.70 35.48
CA ASN A 22 22.13 5.62 34.36
C ASN A 22 21.97 4.85 33.03
N ASN A 23 22.86 3.91 32.75
CA ASN A 23 22.81 3.08 31.55
C ASN A 23 21.51 2.26 31.47
N TRP A 24 21.02 1.72 32.60
CA TRP A 24 19.74 1.01 32.65
C TRP A 24 18.55 1.93 32.36
N ASN A 25 18.54 3.14 32.93
CA ASN A 25 17.48 4.11 32.67
C ASN A 25 17.49 4.61 31.21
N GLU A 26 18.67 4.82 30.62
CA GLU A 26 18.83 5.13 29.19
C GLU A 26 18.32 3.99 28.31
N GLY A 27 18.69 2.75 28.61
CA GLY A 27 18.20 1.57 27.88
C GLY A 27 16.68 1.43 27.95
N ARG A 28 16.08 1.66 29.13
CA ARG A 28 14.61 1.66 29.28
C ARG A 28 13.93 2.73 28.42
N LYS A 29 14.48 3.95 28.38
CA LYS A 29 13.95 5.04 27.54
C LYS A 29 14.06 4.72 26.05
N GLN A 30 15.18 4.11 25.63
CA GLN A 30 15.36 3.67 24.25
C GLN A 30 14.35 2.59 23.85
N GLN A 31 14.13 1.58 24.71
CA GLN A 31 13.14 0.54 24.45
C GLN A 31 11.72 1.12 24.35
N GLN A 32 11.34 2.02 25.27
CA GLN A 32 10.03 2.67 25.22
C GLN A 32 9.83 3.50 23.93
N ALA A 33 10.88 4.17 23.46
CA ALA A 33 10.82 4.89 22.18
C ALA A 33 10.64 3.93 21.00
N LEU A 34 11.32 2.79 21.00
CA LEU A 34 11.16 1.76 19.97
C LEU A 34 9.76 1.14 19.98
N ASP A 35 9.19 0.85 21.15
CA ASP A 35 7.84 0.31 21.28
C ASP A 35 6.78 1.28 20.74
N ASN A 36 6.95 2.58 21.00
CA ASN A 36 6.09 3.62 20.41
C ASN A 36 6.22 3.66 18.88
N ILE A 37 7.43 3.53 18.35
CA ILE A 37 7.66 3.47 16.90
C ILE A 37 6.97 2.24 16.30
N TYR A 38 7.08 1.08 16.94
CA TYR A 38 6.37 -0.13 16.51
C TYR A 38 4.86 0.03 16.52
N ALA A 39 4.29 0.63 17.57
CA ALA A 39 2.86 0.95 17.61
C ALA A 39 2.45 1.84 16.41
N MET A 40 3.24 2.87 16.08
CA MET A 40 3.00 3.70 14.90
C MET A 40 3.07 2.93 13.59
N VAL A 41 4.02 1.99 13.44
CA VAL A 41 4.08 1.11 12.26
C VAL A 41 2.82 0.26 12.15
N ALA A 42 2.35 -0.34 13.25
CA ALA A 42 1.12 -1.14 13.23
C ALA A 42 -0.09 -0.30 12.83
N GLU A 43 -0.22 0.92 13.36
CA GLU A 43 -1.29 1.84 12.98
C GLU A 43 -1.24 2.26 11.50
N ASP A 44 -0.05 2.50 10.95
CA ASP A 44 0.15 2.79 9.52
C ASP A 44 -0.36 1.63 8.66
N LEU A 45 0.05 0.40 9.00
CA LEU A 45 -0.37 -0.82 8.28
C LEU A 45 -1.89 -1.03 8.36
N GLU A 46 -2.51 -0.76 9.51
CA GLU A 46 -3.98 -0.87 9.66
C GLU A 46 -4.74 0.14 8.79
N ARG A 47 -4.22 1.37 8.64
CA ARG A 47 -4.79 2.38 7.74
C ARG A 47 -4.66 1.96 6.27
N ASP A 48 -3.52 1.40 5.90
CA ASP A 48 -3.27 0.90 4.56
C ASP A 48 -4.19 -0.28 4.22
N ILE A 49 -4.35 -1.25 5.14
CA ILE A 49 -5.27 -2.39 4.98
C ILE A 49 -6.68 -1.90 4.68
N LYS A 50 -7.21 -0.94 5.45
CA LYS A 50 -8.57 -0.40 5.22
C LYS A 50 -8.72 0.22 3.84
N SER A 51 -7.71 0.97 3.38
CA SER A 51 -7.70 1.60 2.06
C SER A 51 -7.65 0.54 0.95
N ILE A 52 -6.85 -0.50 1.13
CA ILE A 52 -6.71 -1.61 0.18
C ILE A 52 -7.98 -2.45 0.11
N GLU A 53 -8.58 -2.76 1.25
CA GLU A 53 -9.84 -3.49 1.30
C GLU A 53 -10.95 -2.74 0.56
N PHE A 54 -11.02 -1.42 0.70
CA PHE A 54 -11.94 -0.60 -0.09
C PHE A 54 -11.71 -0.78 -1.60
N ILE A 55 -10.46 -0.70 -2.07
CA ILE A 55 -10.11 -0.90 -3.48
C ILE A 55 -10.52 -2.29 -3.96
N ILE A 56 -10.20 -3.34 -3.18
CA ILE A 56 -10.58 -4.73 -3.50
C ILE A 56 -12.11 -4.83 -3.65
N GLN A 57 -12.88 -4.21 -2.75
CA GLN A 57 -14.35 -4.23 -2.82
C GLN A 57 -14.89 -3.51 -4.07
N VAL A 58 -14.31 -2.37 -4.44
CA VAL A 58 -14.68 -1.67 -5.68
C VAL A 58 -14.42 -2.57 -6.90
N LYS A 59 -13.22 -3.16 -7.00
CA LYS A 59 -12.86 -4.02 -8.13
C LYS A 59 -13.74 -5.26 -8.23
N LYS A 60 -14.11 -5.87 -7.10
CA LYS A 60 -15.08 -6.99 -7.05
C LYS A 60 -16.48 -6.59 -7.52
N LYS A 61 -16.93 -5.37 -7.22
CA LYS A 61 -18.23 -4.86 -7.71
C LYS A 61 -18.25 -4.62 -9.21
N GLU A 62 -17.11 -4.22 -9.79
CA GLU A 62 -16.96 -3.97 -11.23
C GLU A 62 -16.80 -5.26 -12.04
N GLU A 63 -16.25 -6.31 -11.44
CA GLU A 63 -15.89 -7.58 -12.10
C GLU A 63 -17.02 -8.22 -12.95
N PRO A 64 -18.30 -8.25 -12.50
CA PRO A 64 -19.38 -8.79 -13.32
C PRO A 64 -19.57 -8.04 -14.63
N ILE A 65 -19.34 -6.72 -14.66
CA ILE A 65 -19.52 -5.91 -15.87
C ILE A 65 -18.40 -6.19 -16.86
N PHE A 66 -17.15 -6.31 -16.38
CA PHE A 66 -16.02 -6.77 -17.21
C PHE A 66 -16.33 -8.11 -17.86
N LYS A 67 -16.84 -9.08 -17.09
CA LYS A 67 -17.18 -10.41 -17.63
C LYS A 67 -18.22 -10.32 -18.74
N LYS A 68 -19.30 -9.54 -18.56
CA LYS A 68 -20.33 -9.35 -19.60
C LYS A 68 -19.78 -8.71 -20.89
N ILE A 69 -18.83 -7.79 -20.79
CA ILE A 69 -18.20 -7.20 -21.97
C ILE A 69 -17.31 -8.24 -22.67
N LEU A 70 -16.50 -8.97 -21.89
CA LEU A 70 -15.52 -9.93 -22.41
C LEU A 70 -16.17 -11.18 -23.00
N ASP A 71 -17.32 -11.62 -22.47
CA ASP A 71 -18.11 -12.73 -23.04
C ASP A 71 -19.04 -12.30 -24.18
N GLY A 72 -19.22 -10.99 -24.39
CA GLY A 72 -20.07 -10.43 -25.45
C GLY A 72 -21.57 -10.42 -25.12
N SER A 73 -21.95 -10.61 -23.85
CA SER A 73 -23.34 -10.54 -23.39
C SER A 73 -23.81 -9.14 -22.98
N MET A 74 -22.93 -8.14 -23.02
CA MET A 74 -23.27 -6.74 -22.74
C MET A 74 -24.24 -6.20 -23.80
N THR A 75 -25.31 -5.54 -23.37
CA THR A 75 -26.33 -4.94 -24.26
C THR A 75 -26.37 -3.43 -24.15
N LYS A 76 -27.03 -2.77 -25.11
CA LYS A 76 -27.31 -1.32 -25.04
C LYS A 76 -28.05 -0.95 -23.75
N LYS A 77 -29.06 -1.75 -23.38
CA LYS A 77 -29.84 -1.56 -22.16
C LYS A 77 -28.98 -1.68 -20.90
N ASP A 78 -27.99 -2.58 -20.88
CA ASP A 78 -27.07 -2.69 -19.74
C ASP A 78 -26.25 -1.42 -19.53
N TYR A 79 -25.80 -0.76 -20.61
CA TYR A 79 -25.12 0.53 -20.53
C TYR A 79 -26.07 1.68 -20.13
N GLU A 80 -27.29 1.68 -20.66
CA GLU A 80 -28.31 2.70 -20.34
C GLU A 80 -28.76 2.60 -18.87
N ASP A 81 -28.94 1.38 -18.34
CA ASP A 81 -29.34 1.13 -16.96
C ASP A 81 -28.17 1.34 -15.96
N ASN A 82 -26.91 1.29 -16.44
CA ASN A 82 -25.72 1.51 -15.63
C ASN A 82 -24.69 2.41 -16.34
N PRO A 83 -24.83 3.74 -16.25
CA PRO A 83 -23.90 4.69 -16.87
C PRO A 83 -22.44 4.53 -16.40
N GLU A 84 -22.18 3.99 -15.21
CA GLU A 84 -20.82 3.76 -14.73
C GLU A 84 -20.09 2.65 -15.52
N ALA A 85 -20.82 1.77 -16.21
CA ALA A 85 -20.24 0.80 -17.13
C ALA A 85 -19.48 1.48 -18.29
N THR A 86 -19.83 2.72 -18.63
CA THR A 86 -19.14 3.49 -19.68
C THR A 86 -17.76 3.97 -19.25
N LYS A 87 -17.48 4.01 -17.94
CA LYS A 87 -16.25 4.56 -17.35
C LYS A 87 -15.31 3.48 -16.80
N LEU A 88 -15.57 2.20 -17.04
CA LEU A 88 -14.82 1.08 -16.43
C LEU A 88 -13.30 1.12 -16.65
N ILE A 89 -12.88 1.59 -17.82
CA ILE A 89 -11.47 1.68 -18.18
C ILE A 89 -10.93 3.12 -18.06
N PHE A 90 -11.67 3.96 -17.32
CA PHE A 90 -11.32 5.32 -16.98
C PHE A 90 -11.10 5.45 -15.47
N GLY A 91 -9.98 6.07 -15.11
CA GLY A 91 -9.68 6.39 -13.72
C GLY A 91 -8.79 5.36 -13.01
N LEU A 92 -8.02 5.91 -12.07
CA LEU A 92 -7.15 5.18 -11.18
C LEU A 92 -7.56 5.54 -9.75
N ILE A 93 -7.61 4.54 -8.87
CA ILE A 93 -7.67 4.81 -7.43
C ILE A 93 -6.23 4.84 -6.94
N ASP A 94 -5.76 6.03 -6.55
CA ASP A 94 -4.46 6.19 -5.92
C ASP A 94 -4.43 5.51 -4.56
N LEU A 95 -3.33 4.81 -4.27
CA LEU A 95 -3.09 4.15 -2.99
C LEU A 95 -1.75 4.64 -2.40
N PRO A 96 -1.76 5.78 -1.68
CA PRO A 96 -0.59 6.21 -0.93
C PRO A 96 -0.41 5.33 0.32
N LEU A 97 0.71 4.64 0.43
CA LEU A 97 1.05 3.84 1.61
C LEU A 97 1.53 4.72 2.77
N ASN A 98 1.09 4.42 3.98
CA ASN A 98 1.54 5.08 5.20
C ASN A 98 2.94 4.58 5.60
N THR A 99 3.90 5.50 5.69
CA THR A 99 5.33 5.18 5.94
C THR A 99 5.92 5.92 7.15
N GLY A 100 5.09 6.61 7.94
CA GLY A 100 5.55 7.46 9.03
C GLY A 100 6.32 6.68 10.09
N GLY A 101 5.73 5.59 10.60
CA GLY A 101 6.35 4.70 11.56
C GLY A 101 7.61 4.03 11.00
N TYR A 102 7.57 3.59 9.74
CA TYR A 102 8.72 2.95 9.09
C TYR A 102 9.91 3.91 8.93
N ASN A 103 9.66 5.17 8.57
CA ASN A 103 10.71 6.17 8.46
C ASN A 103 11.35 6.46 9.82
N LEU A 104 10.54 6.55 10.88
CA LEU A 104 11.04 6.69 12.25
C LEU A 104 11.86 5.47 12.69
N LEU A 105 11.41 4.26 12.36
CA LEU A 105 12.13 3.03 12.66
C LEU A 105 13.51 3.00 12.00
N THR A 106 13.59 3.34 10.72
CA THR A 106 14.86 3.40 9.98
C THR A 106 15.81 4.41 10.62
N ALA A 107 15.34 5.62 10.91
CA ALA A 107 16.13 6.65 11.58
C ALA A 107 16.56 6.24 13.00
N PHE A 108 15.76 5.46 13.70
CA PHE A 108 16.11 4.93 15.02
C PHE A 108 17.24 3.88 14.92
N GLN A 109 17.18 2.97 13.94
CA GLN A 109 18.18 1.91 13.76
C GLN A 109 19.58 2.44 13.45
N ASP A 110 19.69 3.47 12.61
CA ASP A 110 20.98 4.10 12.27
C ASP A 110 21.73 4.63 13.50
N ASN A 111 20.99 4.91 14.59
CA ASN A 111 21.53 5.44 15.84
C ASN A 111 21.75 4.36 16.93
N SER A 112 21.21 3.15 16.76
CA SER A 112 21.28 2.07 17.76
C SER A 112 22.20 0.92 17.30
N LYS A 113 23.34 0.72 17.97
CA LYS A 113 24.33 -0.35 17.66
C LYS A 113 23.89 -1.76 18.11
N THR A 114 22.65 -2.17 17.84
CA THR A 114 22.11 -3.45 18.35
C THR A 114 21.60 -4.35 17.23
N ASP A 115 22.47 -5.29 16.84
CA ASP A 115 22.36 -6.22 15.71
C ASP A 115 21.56 -7.50 16.01
N LYS A 116 20.66 -7.50 17.01
CA LYS A 116 20.01 -8.75 17.49
C LYS A 116 18.52 -8.88 17.20
N ASP A 117 17.79 -7.79 16.99
CA ASP A 117 16.35 -7.86 16.75
C ASP A 117 16.06 -8.06 15.25
N ARG A 118 15.28 -9.10 14.94
CA ARG A 118 14.89 -9.42 13.56
C ARG A 118 13.65 -8.66 13.11
N LEU A 119 12.82 -8.17 14.03
CA LEU A 119 11.57 -7.49 13.68
C LEU A 119 11.80 -6.23 12.82
N PRO A 120 12.74 -5.32 13.14
CA PRO A 120 13.03 -4.18 12.27
C PRO A 120 13.45 -4.58 10.87
N PHE A 121 14.26 -5.64 10.75
CA PHE A 121 14.65 -6.18 9.45
C PHE A 121 13.44 -6.65 8.66
N TRP A 122 12.51 -7.39 9.27
CA TRP A 122 11.30 -7.84 8.58
C TRP A 122 10.37 -6.68 8.20
N ILE A 123 10.21 -5.68 9.06
CA ILE A 123 9.48 -4.45 8.73
C ILE A 123 10.13 -3.78 7.51
N HIS A 124 11.45 -3.63 7.52
CA HIS A 124 12.18 -3.03 6.41
C HIS A 124 12.00 -3.81 5.10
N GLN A 125 12.18 -5.13 5.12
CA GLN A 125 11.99 -5.98 3.94
C GLN A 125 10.56 -5.89 3.40
N PHE A 126 9.56 -5.87 4.28
CA PHE A 126 8.17 -5.69 3.88
C PHE A 126 7.99 -4.38 3.10
N TYR A 127 8.38 -3.23 3.66
CA TYR A 127 8.22 -1.94 2.99
C TYR A 127 9.00 -1.83 1.67
N VAL A 128 10.23 -2.39 1.61
CA VAL A 128 11.01 -2.43 0.37
C VAL A 128 10.29 -3.24 -0.71
N TRP A 129 9.80 -4.43 -0.37
CA TRP A 129 9.08 -5.28 -1.32
C TRP A 129 7.79 -4.63 -1.80
N GLN A 130 7.00 -4.06 -0.88
CA GLN A 130 5.75 -3.38 -1.24
C GLN A 130 6.02 -2.17 -2.15
N LYS A 131 7.05 -1.36 -1.87
CA LYS A 131 7.41 -0.23 -2.74
C LYS A 131 7.71 -0.69 -4.17
N ILE A 132 8.46 -1.78 -4.33
CA ILE A 132 8.78 -2.34 -5.66
C ILE A 132 7.50 -2.83 -6.35
N ALA A 133 6.69 -3.62 -5.65
CA ALA A 133 5.46 -4.18 -6.19
C ALA A 133 4.49 -3.10 -6.67
N PHE A 134 4.25 -2.06 -5.86
CA PHE A 134 3.30 -1.00 -6.19
C PHE A 134 3.85 -0.01 -7.23
N THR A 135 5.12 0.36 -7.19
CA THR A 135 5.67 1.37 -8.11
C THR A 135 5.67 0.87 -9.56
N GLY A 136 6.12 -0.37 -9.77
CA GLY A 136 6.15 -0.96 -11.11
C GLY A 136 4.75 -1.16 -11.69
N ASP A 137 3.85 -1.73 -10.88
CA ASP A 137 2.46 -1.98 -11.28
C ASP A 137 1.66 -0.70 -11.54
N ASN A 138 1.77 0.30 -10.66
CA ASN A 138 1.08 1.59 -10.82
C ASN A 138 1.46 2.25 -12.16
N GLN A 139 2.74 2.23 -12.53
CA GLN A 139 3.20 2.86 -13.78
C GLN A 139 2.61 2.17 -15.02
N VAL A 140 2.56 0.83 -15.03
CA VAL A 140 1.99 0.08 -16.16
C VAL A 140 0.50 0.39 -16.31
N ARG A 141 -0.25 0.42 -15.21
CA ARG A 141 -1.68 0.77 -15.23
C ARG A 141 -1.93 2.21 -15.66
N LEU A 142 -1.13 3.15 -15.17
CA LEU A 142 -1.21 4.55 -15.59
C LEU A 142 -0.99 4.70 -17.10
N ASN A 143 0.03 4.01 -17.65
CA ASN A 143 0.33 4.06 -19.08
C ASN A 143 -0.81 3.50 -19.94
N ASP A 144 -1.47 2.43 -19.49
CA ASP A 144 -2.63 1.85 -20.21
C ASP A 144 -3.81 2.82 -20.23
N ILE A 145 -4.15 3.42 -19.07
CA ILE A 145 -5.24 4.40 -18.96
C ILE A 145 -4.93 5.65 -19.80
N GLU A 146 -3.69 6.13 -19.77
CA GLU A 146 -3.24 7.26 -20.58
C GLU A 146 -3.34 6.95 -22.07
N SER A 147 -2.89 5.77 -22.48
CA SER A 147 -2.98 5.32 -23.89
C SER A 147 -4.43 5.27 -24.37
N ASN A 148 -5.35 4.70 -23.58
CA ASN A 148 -6.78 4.70 -23.87
C ASN A 148 -7.35 6.12 -24.00
N SER A 149 -7.00 6.99 -23.06
CA SER A 149 -7.48 8.38 -23.03
C SER A 149 -6.97 9.18 -24.23
N ILE A 150 -5.70 9.03 -24.61
CA ILE A 150 -5.10 9.72 -25.75
C ILE A 150 -5.73 9.26 -27.07
N ASP A 151 -5.88 7.95 -27.24
CA ASP A 151 -6.48 7.39 -28.45
C ASP A 151 -7.90 7.92 -28.66
N TRP A 152 -8.76 7.80 -27.64
CA TRP A 152 -10.14 8.24 -27.77
C TRP A 152 -10.25 9.75 -27.97
N LYS A 153 -9.45 10.54 -27.25
CA LYS A 153 -9.40 12.00 -27.43
C LYS A 153 -9.07 12.41 -28.86
N ASN A 154 -8.14 11.70 -29.51
CA ASN A 154 -7.62 12.08 -30.81
C ASN A 154 -8.40 11.47 -31.98
N ASN A 155 -8.99 10.29 -31.78
CA ASN A 155 -9.54 9.47 -32.87
C ASN A 155 -11.06 9.31 -32.83
N GLN A 156 -11.73 9.61 -31.71
CA GLN A 156 -13.16 9.37 -31.53
C GLN A 156 -13.96 10.68 -31.51
N SER A 157 -14.87 10.86 -32.48
CA SER A 157 -15.69 12.07 -32.61
C SER A 157 -16.63 12.29 -31.41
N TRP A 158 -17.04 11.21 -30.75
CA TRP A 158 -17.94 11.22 -29.59
C TRP A 158 -17.25 11.55 -28.25
N TYR A 159 -15.92 11.68 -28.22
CA TYR A 159 -15.16 11.82 -26.98
C TYR A 159 -15.61 13.03 -26.13
N ALA A 160 -15.88 14.18 -26.77
CA ALA A 160 -16.32 15.39 -26.06
C ALA A 160 -17.69 15.21 -25.37
N ASP A 161 -18.61 14.45 -25.96
CA ASP A 161 -19.92 14.18 -25.38
C ASP A 161 -19.82 13.13 -24.27
N PHE A 162 -18.97 12.11 -24.47
CA PHE A 162 -18.64 11.10 -23.45
C PHE A 162 -18.07 11.72 -22.18
N VAL A 163 -17.01 12.55 -22.27
CA VAL A 163 -16.36 13.13 -21.07
C VAL A 163 -17.22 14.17 -20.35
N THR A 164 -18.15 14.81 -21.07
CA THR A 164 -19.09 15.77 -20.48
C THR A 164 -20.37 15.11 -19.97
N GLY A 165 -20.55 13.80 -20.23
CA GLY A 165 -21.76 13.07 -19.89
C GLY A 165 -23.01 13.59 -20.60
N ARG A 166 -22.85 14.25 -21.75
CA ARG A 166 -23.97 14.82 -22.53
C ARG A 166 -24.68 13.75 -23.37
N ASP A 167 -23.92 12.88 -23.99
CA ASP A 167 -24.44 11.77 -24.82
C ASP A 167 -23.45 10.60 -24.82
N TYR A 168 -23.97 9.39 -24.65
CA TYR A 168 -23.22 8.14 -24.67
C TYR A 168 -23.57 7.26 -25.89
N THR A 169 -24.47 7.70 -26.78
CA THR A 169 -25.03 6.88 -27.86
C THR A 169 -23.96 6.30 -28.77
N GLU A 170 -23.07 7.15 -29.29
CA GLU A 170 -21.97 6.76 -30.18
C GLU A 170 -20.90 5.94 -29.44
N PHE A 171 -20.61 6.26 -28.18
CA PHE A 171 -19.73 5.44 -27.34
C PHE A 171 -20.29 4.03 -27.16
N ILE A 172 -21.58 3.88 -26.85
CA ILE A 172 -22.22 2.58 -26.68
C ILE A 172 -22.22 1.80 -28.00
N ALA A 173 -22.42 2.48 -29.14
CA ALA A 173 -22.30 1.84 -30.45
C ALA A 173 -20.88 1.31 -30.69
N TYR A 174 -19.84 2.09 -30.37
CA TYR A 174 -18.45 1.65 -30.41
C TYR A 174 -18.20 0.46 -29.46
N ALA A 175 -18.62 0.57 -28.20
CA ALA A 175 -18.40 -0.44 -27.18
C ALA A 175 -19.03 -1.81 -27.49
N LEU A 176 -20.18 -1.82 -28.18
CA LEU A 176 -20.90 -3.05 -28.54
C LEU A 176 -20.41 -3.69 -29.83
N ASN A 177 -19.81 -2.91 -30.74
CA ASN A 177 -19.55 -3.38 -32.12
C ASN A 177 -18.07 -3.40 -32.49
N ASP A 178 -17.18 -2.77 -31.71
CA ASP A 178 -15.76 -2.67 -32.03
C ASP A 178 -14.90 -3.65 -31.20
N GLN A 179 -14.08 -4.42 -31.91
CA GLN A 179 -13.11 -5.34 -31.30
C GLN A 179 -12.03 -4.58 -30.52
N ASP A 180 -11.69 -3.36 -30.92
CA ASP A 180 -10.73 -2.49 -30.23
C ASP A 180 -11.18 -2.23 -28.78
N TYR A 181 -12.45 -1.87 -28.56
CA TYR A 181 -12.97 -1.65 -27.22
C TYR A 181 -12.85 -2.90 -26.35
N LYS A 182 -13.23 -4.05 -26.89
CA LYS A 182 -13.12 -5.34 -26.19
C LYS A 182 -11.68 -5.67 -25.80
N ASN A 183 -10.71 -5.37 -26.67
CA ASN A 183 -9.28 -5.56 -26.39
C ASN A 183 -8.78 -4.61 -25.28
N ARG A 184 -9.21 -3.34 -25.29
CA ARG A 184 -8.87 -2.37 -24.22
C ARG A 184 -9.43 -2.80 -22.88
N VAL A 185 -10.69 -3.25 -22.84
CA VAL A 185 -11.32 -3.81 -21.64
C VAL A 185 -10.59 -5.07 -21.16
N ALA A 186 -10.17 -5.94 -22.07
CA ALA A 186 -9.40 -7.13 -21.71
C ALA A 186 -8.04 -6.79 -21.09
N ASN A 187 -7.32 -5.80 -21.65
CA ASN A 187 -6.04 -5.37 -21.11
C ASN A 187 -6.20 -4.68 -19.75
N TYR A 188 -7.19 -3.80 -19.60
CA TYR A 188 -7.50 -3.17 -18.33
C TYR A 188 -7.82 -4.23 -17.25
N TYR A 189 -8.62 -5.24 -17.59
CA TYR A 189 -8.96 -6.35 -16.69
C TYR A 189 -7.73 -7.19 -16.30
N LEU A 190 -6.84 -7.48 -17.25
CA LEU A 190 -5.57 -8.16 -16.96
C LEU A 190 -4.78 -7.38 -15.90
N LEU A 191 -4.58 -6.09 -16.10
CA LEU A 191 -3.77 -5.28 -15.21
C LEU A 191 -4.45 -5.06 -13.84
N ASN A 192 -5.73 -4.67 -13.82
CA ASN A 192 -6.41 -4.23 -12.59
C ASN A 192 -7.06 -5.36 -11.78
N HIS A 193 -7.41 -6.48 -12.41
CA HIS A 193 -8.05 -7.62 -11.73
C HIS A 193 -7.12 -8.80 -11.64
N THR A 194 -6.49 -9.20 -12.74
CA THR A 194 -5.69 -10.43 -12.78
C THR A 194 -4.34 -10.25 -12.09
N ILE A 195 -3.70 -9.09 -12.24
CA ILE A 195 -2.36 -8.80 -11.68
C ILE A 195 -2.48 -8.03 -10.36
N TYR A 196 -3.24 -6.94 -10.33
CA TYR A 196 -3.25 -6.04 -9.17
C TYR A 196 -3.97 -6.60 -7.93
N LEU A 197 -5.09 -7.32 -8.09
CA LEU A 197 -5.81 -7.88 -6.92
C LEU A 197 -4.95 -8.86 -6.10
N PRO A 198 -4.18 -9.79 -6.69
CA PRO A 198 -3.21 -10.58 -5.94
C PRO A 198 -2.18 -9.75 -5.16
N ILE A 199 -1.66 -8.67 -5.75
CA ILE A 199 -0.71 -7.77 -5.08
C ILE A 199 -1.35 -7.14 -3.83
N LEU A 200 -2.59 -6.67 -3.96
CA LEU A 200 -3.36 -6.11 -2.85
C LEU A 200 -3.61 -7.13 -1.73
N ASN A 201 -4.05 -8.34 -2.08
CA ASN A 201 -4.29 -9.39 -1.09
C ASN A 201 -3.00 -9.80 -0.36
N ASN A 202 -1.88 -9.92 -1.08
CA ASN A 202 -0.58 -10.22 -0.49
C ASN A 202 -0.11 -9.13 0.48
N TYR A 203 -0.36 -7.85 0.16
CA TYR A 203 -0.10 -6.76 1.12
C TYR A 203 -0.91 -6.97 2.39
N VAL A 204 -2.23 -7.21 2.27
CA VAL A 204 -3.12 -7.35 3.44
C VAL A 204 -2.69 -8.52 4.31
N GLU A 205 -2.35 -9.66 3.73
CA GLU A 205 -1.84 -10.82 4.47
C GLU A 205 -0.52 -10.51 5.20
N GLY A 206 0.46 -9.97 4.48
CA GLY A 206 1.76 -9.64 5.05
C GLY A 206 1.69 -8.57 6.15
N ALA A 207 0.87 -7.54 5.95
CA ALA A 207 0.64 -6.49 6.92
C ALA A 207 -0.01 -7.02 8.21
N ASN A 208 -1.03 -7.88 8.09
CA ASN A 208 -1.67 -8.51 9.25
C ASN A 208 -0.68 -9.38 10.06
N ASN A 209 0.17 -10.15 9.37
CA ASN A 209 1.21 -10.93 10.03
C ASN A 209 2.20 -10.04 10.78
N LEU A 210 2.63 -8.94 10.16
CA LEU A 210 3.57 -8.00 10.76
C LEU A 210 2.97 -7.26 11.97
N ILE A 211 1.70 -6.84 11.88
CA ILE A 211 0.95 -6.23 13.00
C ILE A 211 0.90 -7.19 14.19
N LYS A 212 0.63 -8.48 13.94
CA LYS A 212 0.58 -9.50 15.00
C LYS A 212 1.92 -9.65 15.73
N GLU A 213 3.02 -9.71 14.97
CA GLU A 213 4.38 -9.79 15.53
C GLU A 213 4.74 -8.52 16.31
N ILE A 214 4.41 -7.34 15.77
CA ILE A 214 4.59 -6.05 16.45
C ILE A 214 3.86 -6.02 17.79
N ARG A 215 2.58 -6.39 17.82
CA ARG A 215 1.77 -6.35 19.04
C ARG A 215 2.32 -7.31 20.10
N THR A 216 2.70 -8.52 19.69
CA THR A 216 3.34 -9.50 20.58
C THR A 216 4.67 -9.00 21.17
N ARG A 217 5.38 -8.10 20.47
CA ARG A 217 6.66 -7.54 20.89
C ARG A 217 6.53 -6.40 21.91
N ILE A 218 5.42 -5.67 21.88
CA ILE A 218 5.17 -4.48 22.71
C ILE A 218 4.23 -4.75 23.89
N ASP A 219 3.53 -5.89 23.90
CA ASP A 219 2.78 -6.42 25.05
C ASP A 219 3.72 -6.97 26.15
#